data_AF-A0AAE8LQA7-F1
#
_entry.id   AF-A0AAE8LQA7-F1
#
_cell.length_a   1.000
_cell.length_b   1.000
_cell.length_c   1.000
_cell.angle_alpha   90.00
_cell.angle_beta   90.00
_cell.angle_gamma   90.00
#
_symmetry.space_group_name_H-M   'P 1'
#
loop_
_entity.id
_entity.type
_entity.pdbx_description
1 polymer ?
#
loop_
_entity_poly.entity_id
_entity_poly.type
_entity_poly.pdbx_seq_one_letter_code
_entity_poly.pdbx_strand_id
1 'polypeptide(L)' 'MRSWKSAGIADSAGDDILTSCDEADATAIARMIFGTDAALAVAFSAIDARLDGRNRDFLFWARVFRSLTDG' A
#
# COMPACT_ATOMS: atom_id res chain seq x y z
N MET A 1 -15.04 24.59 19.57
CA MET A 1 -14.18 23.40 19.78
C MET A 1 -15.01 22.15 19.54
N ARG A 2 -14.84 21.45 18.42
CA ARG A 2 -15.51 20.15 18.21
C ARG A 2 -14.52 19.06 18.59
N SER A 3 -14.81 18.39 19.70
CA SER A 3 -14.12 17.19 20.15
C SER A 3 -14.50 16.04 19.20
N TRP A 4 -13.54 15.54 18.43
CA TRP A 4 -13.69 14.29 17.71
C TRP A 4 -13.26 13.18 18.66
N LYS A 5 -14.25 12.48 19.22
CA LYS A 5 -14.02 11.19 19.87
C LYS A 5 -13.62 10.19 18.78
N SER A 6 -12.38 9.73 18.84
CA SER A 6 -11.89 8.59 18.09
C SER A 6 -12.74 7.37 18.46
N ALA A 7 -13.67 7.00 17.60
CA ALA A 7 -14.22 5.66 17.60
C ALA A 7 -13.13 4.78 16.98
N GLY A 8 -12.42 4.04 17.83
CA GLY A 8 -11.52 2.99 17.40
C GLY A 8 -12.31 1.98 16.59
N ILE A 9 -12.14 2.05 15.26
CA ILE A 9 -12.37 0.92 14.39
C ILE A 9 -11.16 0.02 14.56
N ALA A 10 -11.40 -1.17 15.10
CA ALA A 10 -10.38 -2.18 15.26
C ALA A 10 -9.79 -2.51 13.88
N ASP A 11 -8.49 -2.23 13.80
CA ASP A 11 -7.45 -3.02 13.16
C ASP A 11 -7.83 -4.49 12.87
N SER A 12 -7.30 -5.08 11.80
CA SER A 12 -7.55 -6.44 11.29
C SER A 12 -8.54 -6.62 10.12
N ALA A 13 -8.58 -5.70 9.16
CA ALA A 13 -8.96 -6.05 7.77
C ALA A 13 -7.77 -6.08 6.80
N GLY A 14 -6.56 -5.74 7.28
CA GLY A 14 -5.35 -5.64 6.45
C GLY A 14 -4.39 -6.83 6.55
N ASP A 15 -4.50 -7.70 7.56
CA ASP A 15 -3.48 -8.72 7.84
C ASP A 15 -3.59 -9.95 6.91
N ASP A 16 -4.79 -10.22 6.36
CA ASP A 16 -5.06 -11.44 5.58
C ASP A 16 -4.87 -11.27 4.05
N ILE A 17 -4.85 -10.05 3.51
CA ILE A 17 -4.66 -9.84 2.06
C ILE A 17 -3.18 -9.93 1.65
N LEU A 18 -2.25 -9.63 2.58
CA LEU A 18 -0.81 -9.55 2.29
C LEU A 18 -0.02 -10.77 2.76
N THR A 19 -0.66 -11.80 3.32
CA THR A 19 0.04 -13.00 3.80
C THR A 19 0.61 -13.87 2.66
N SER A 20 0.22 -13.65 1.40
CA SER A 20 0.70 -14.46 0.26
C SER A 20 1.01 -13.72 -1.04
N CYS A 21 0.87 -12.39 -1.12
CA CYS A 21 1.16 -11.67 -2.37
C CYS A 21 2.61 -11.19 -2.34
N ASP A 22 3.45 -11.76 -3.20
CA ASP A 22 4.83 -11.30 -3.33
C ASP A 22 4.94 -9.98 -4.12
N GLU A 23 6.12 -9.38 -4.12
CA GLU A 23 6.35 -8.08 -4.78
C GLU A 23 6.12 -8.15 -6.30
N ALA A 24 6.36 -9.30 -6.92
CA ALA A 24 6.20 -9.49 -8.37
C ALA A 24 4.71 -9.59 -8.75
N ASP A 25 3.93 -10.34 -7.96
CA ASP A 25 2.48 -10.42 -8.11
C ASP A 25 1.83 -9.05 -7.91
N ALA A 26 2.20 -8.32 -6.86
CA ALA A 26 1.70 -6.97 -6.61
C ALA A 26 2.07 -5.99 -7.73
N THR A 27 3.28 -6.11 -8.30
CA THR A 27 3.71 -5.33 -9.46
C THR A 27 2.85 -5.64 -10.70
N ALA A 28 2.61 -6.92 -10.98
CA ALA A 28 1.79 -7.37 -12.10
C ALA A 28 0.33 -6.91 -11.95
N ILE A 29 -0.25 -7.05 -10.77
CA ILE A 29 -1.61 -6.62 -10.44
C ILE A 29 -1.72 -5.09 -10.56
N ALA A 30 -0.76 -4.33 -10.03
CA ALA A 30 -0.76 -2.88 -10.14
C ALA A 30 -0.74 -2.43 -11.61
N ARG A 31 0.11 -3.05 -12.45
CA ARG A 31 0.11 -2.80 -13.91
C ARG A 31 -1.22 -3.18 -14.56
N MET A 32 -1.82 -4.30 -14.17
CA MET A 32 -3.08 -4.77 -14.72
C MET A 32 -4.24 -3.82 -14.38
N ILE A 33 -4.32 -3.31 -13.15
CA ILE A 33 -5.42 -2.48 -12.69
C ILE A 33 -5.26 -1.02 -13.14
N PHE A 34 -4.06 -0.46 -12.99
CA PHE A 34 -3.82 0.97 -13.14
C PHE A 34 -3.06 1.34 -14.41
N GLY A 35 -2.57 0.37 -15.18
CA GLY A 35 -1.85 0.62 -16.43
C GLY A 35 -0.65 1.55 -16.23
N THR A 36 -0.65 2.67 -16.95
CA THR A 36 0.40 3.70 -16.88
C THR A 36 0.50 4.37 -15.51
N ASP A 37 -0.59 4.37 -14.74
CA ASP A 37 -0.67 5.03 -13.44
C ASP A 37 -0.28 4.09 -12.27
N ALA A 38 0.14 2.86 -12.56
CA ALA A 38 0.50 1.87 -11.55
C ALA A 38 1.57 2.39 -10.56
N ALA A 39 2.60 3.07 -11.05
CA ALA A 39 3.64 3.63 -10.20
C ALA A 39 3.08 4.71 -9.26
N LEU A 40 2.18 5.56 -9.75
CA LEU A 40 1.53 6.59 -8.93
C LEU A 40 0.64 5.98 -7.85
N ALA A 41 -0.18 4.98 -8.22
CA ALA A 41 -1.06 4.29 -7.29
C ALA A 41 -0.27 3.60 -6.16
N VAL A 42 0.83 2.92 -6.50
CA VAL A 42 1.69 2.26 -5.51
C VAL A 42 2.43 3.27 -4.64
N ALA A 43 2.89 4.40 -5.20
CA ALA A 43 3.50 5.48 -4.42
C ALA A 43 2.51 6.05 -3.39
N PHE A 44 1.25 6.24 -3.77
CA PHE A 44 0.19 6.66 -2.86
C PHE A 44 0.00 5.65 -1.72
N SER A 45 -0.08 4.35 -2.03
CA SER A 45 -0.20 3.29 -1.02
C SER A 45 0.98 3.26 -0.04
N ALA A 46 2.20 3.50 -0.52
CA ALA A 46 3.38 3.61 0.34
C ALA A 46 3.28 4.81 1.31
N ILE A 47 2.85 5.97 0.80
CA ILE A 47 2.67 7.19 1.62
C ILE A 47 1.58 6.97 2.68
N ASP A 48 0.44 6.42 2.28
CA ASP A 48 -0.67 6.08 3.18
C ASP A 48 -0.21 5.15 4.32
N ALA A 49 0.45 4.05 3.97
CA ALA A 49 1.02 3.12 4.95
C ALA A 49 2.01 3.79 5.91
N ARG A 50 2.82 4.73 5.41
CA ARG A 50 3.78 5.48 6.24
C ARG A 50 3.07 6.41 7.22
N LEU A 51 2.00 7.07 6.80
CA LEU A 51 1.20 7.97 7.65
C LEU A 51 0.46 7.20 8.75
N ASP A 52 0.01 5.97 8.44
CA ASP A 52 -0.64 5.07 9.40
C ASP A 52 0.35 4.31 10.30
N GLY A 53 1.66 4.52 10.13
CA GLY A 53 2.69 3.82 10.91
C GLY A 53 2.89 2.34 10.54
N ARG A 54 2.27 1.88 9.44
CA ARG A 54 2.43 0.52 8.88
C ARG A 54 3.76 0.39 8.14
N ASN A 55 4.85 0.35 8.89
CA ASN A 55 6.21 0.39 8.31
C ASN A 55 6.54 -0.80 7.39
N ARG A 56 5.95 -1.98 7.62
CA ARG A 56 6.15 -3.16 6.75
C ARG A 56 5.52 -2.95 5.38
N ASP A 57 4.26 -2.52 5.35
CA ASP A 57 3.53 -2.19 4.12
C ASP A 57 4.21 -1.06 3.36
N PHE A 58 4.70 -0.03 4.05
CA PHE A 58 5.48 1.04 3.43
C PHE A 58 6.68 0.47 2.67
N LEU A 59 7.48 -0.39 3.32
CA LEU A 59 8.66 -0.99 2.69
C LEU A 59 8.27 -1.89 1.51
N PHE A 60 7.19 -2.66 1.65
CA PHE A 60 6.66 -3.50 0.58
C PHE A 60 6.27 -2.65 -0.64
N TRP A 61 5.41 -1.65 -0.46
CA TRP A 61 4.97 -0.78 -1.56
C TRP A 61 6.11 0.06 -2.15
N ALA A 62 7.10 0.46 -1.34
CA ALA A 62 8.29 1.15 -1.85
C ALA A 62 9.13 0.25 -2.79
N ARG A 63 9.18 -1.06 -2.54
CA ARG A 63 9.86 -2.01 -3.44
C ARG A 63 9.05 -2.29 -4.70
N VAL A 64 7.73 -2.46 -4.58
CA VAL A 64 6.84 -2.58 -5.75
C VAL A 64 6.95 -1.32 -6.63
N PHE A 65 6.96 -0.13 -6.02
CA PHE A 65 7.17 1.13 -6.73
C PHE A 65 8.49 1.13 -7.50
N ARG A 66 9.58 0.72 -6.84
CA ARG A 66 10.91 0.62 -7.46
C ARG A 66 10.89 -0.30 -8.68
N SER A 67 10.28 -1.49 -8.56
CA SER A 67 10.12 -2.45 -9.67
C SER A 67 9.29 -1.89 -10.84
N LEU A 68 8.34 -0.99 -10.57
CA LEU A 68 7.55 -0.31 -11.60
C LEU A 68 8.33 0.79 -12.32
N THR A 69 9.26 1.46 -11.64
CA THR A 69 10.02 2.60 -12.17
C THR A 69 11.38 2.23 -12.78
N ASP A 70 11.95 1.09 -12.41
CA ASP A 70 13.25 0.62 -12.91
C ASP A 70 13.13 -0.12 -14.26
N GLY A 71 11.95 -0.08 -14.90
CA GLY A 71 11.67 -0.66 -16.22
C GLY A 71 12.20 0.15 -17.38
#